data_AF-A0A2S9GUN2-F1
#
_entry.id   AF-A0A2S9GUN2-F1
#
_cell.length_a   1.000
_cell.length_b   1.000
_cell.length_c   1.000
_cell.angle_alpha   90.00
_cell.angle_beta   90.00
_cell.angle_gamma   90.00
#
_symmetry.space_group_name_H-M   'P 1'
#
loop_
_entity.id
_entity.type
_entity.pdbx_description
1 polymer ?
#
loop_
_entity_poly.entity_id
_entity_poly.type
_entity_poly.pdbx_seq_one_letter_code
_entity_poly.pdbx_strand_id
1 'polypeptide(L)' 'MSNTNNPSDLHMQAAVDHEEAAKHHQKASESHHHNKLDDAKGSAKSAMDCSDKAKKSSDNACASSIK' A
#
# COMPACT_ATOMS: atom_id res chain seq x y z
N MET A 1 6.68 -22.85 6.61
CA MET A 1 5.56 -22.22 5.88
C MET A 1 4.95 -21.21 6.82
N SER A 2 5.28 -19.93 6.63
CA SER A 2 4.79 -18.83 7.47
C SER A 2 3.27 -18.83 7.42
N ASN A 3 2.63 -18.75 8.58
CA ASN A 3 1.19 -18.78 8.69
C ASN A 3 0.66 -17.38 8.31
N THR A 4 0.74 -17.02 7.03
CA THR A 4 0.43 -15.69 6.47
C THR A 4 -1.06 -15.30 6.54
N ASN A 5 -1.85 -16.03 7.32
CA ASN A 5 -3.29 -15.81 7.52
C ASN A 5 -3.63 -15.36 8.94
N ASN A 6 -2.64 -15.07 9.80
CA ASN A 6 -2.92 -14.51 11.11
C ASN A 6 -3.32 -13.03 10.95
N PRO A 7 -4.43 -12.56 11.56
CA PRO A 7 -4.87 -11.18 11.42
C PRO A 7 -3.79 -10.14 11.78
N SER A 8 -2.95 -10.43 12.77
CA SER A 8 -1.84 -9.56 13.16
C SER A 8 -0.82 -9.38 12.04
N ASP A 9 -0.44 -10.46 11.36
CA ASP A 9 0.53 -10.42 10.26
C ASP A 9 -0.05 -9.71 9.04
N LEU A 10 -1.36 -9.90 8.78
CA LEU A 10 -2.08 -9.20 7.72
C LEU A 10 -2.19 -7.69 8.00
N HIS A 11 -2.43 -7.27 9.24
CA HIS A 11 -2.39 -5.85 9.61
C HIS A 11 -0.98 -5.26 9.52
N MET A 12 0.06 -6.02 9.91
CA MET A 12 1.44 -5.59 9.72
C MET A 12 1.76 -5.40 8.24
N GLN A 13 1.35 -6.34 7.38
CA GLN A 13 1.56 -6.22 5.94
C GLN A 13 0.81 -5.03 5.36
N ALA A 14 -0.44 -4.79 5.79
CA ALA A 14 -1.19 -3.60 5.39
C ALA A 14 -0.48 -2.29 5.78
N ALA A 15 0.12 -2.24 6.97
CA ALA A 15 0.89 -1.07 7.40
C ALA A 15 2.13 -0.84 6.51
N VAL A 16 2.86 -1.90 6.16
CA VAL A 16 4.01 -1.83 5.24
C VAL A 16 3.57 -1.36 3.85
N ASP A 17 2.49 -1.94 3.32
CA ASP A 17 1.91 -1.53 2.03
C ASP A 17 1.49 -0.05 2.03
N HIS A 18 0.93 0.45 3.14
CA HIS A 18 0.61 1.88 3.28
C HIS A 18 1.86 2.78 3.36
N GLU A 19 2.95 2.31 3.99
CA GLU A 19 4.21 3.05 4.02
C GLU A 19 4.81 3.20 2.61
N GLU A 20 4.83 2.11 1.84
CA GLU A 20 5.28 2.14 0.44
C GLU A 20 4.37 3.02 -0.42
N ALA A 21 3.05 2.99 -0.20
CA ALA A 21 2.13 3.91 -0.86
C ALA A 21 2.46 5.38 -0.57
N ALA A 22 2.77 5.71 0.70
CA ALA A 22 3.16 7.06 1.09
C ALA A 22 4.46 7.51 0.40
N LYS A 23 5.47 6.64 0.32
CA LYS A 23 6.73 6.91 -0.40
C LYS A 23 6.46 7.19 -1.88
N HIS A 24 5.59 6.40 -2.53
CA HIS A 24 5.21 6.61 -3.91
C HIS A 24 4.44 7.93 -4.12
N HIS A 25 3.56 8.32 -3.20
CA HIS A 25 2.90 9.63 -3.24
C HIS A 25 3.89 10.79 -3.08
N GLN A 26 4.87 10.68 -2.18
CA GLN A 26 5.93 11.67 -2.05
C GLN A 26 6.72 11.81 -3.35
N LYS A 27 7.13 10.69 -3.96
CA LYS A 27 7.84 10.68 -5.24
C LYS A 27 6.99 11.26 -6.38
N ALA A 28 5.69 10.98 -6.40
CA ALA A 28 4.77 11.57 -7.38
C ALA A 28 4.68 13.08 -7.23
N SER A 29 4.60 13.57 -5.99
CA SER A 29 4.61 15.02 -5.67
C SER A 29 5.90 15.69 -6.12
N GLU A 30 7.06 15.09 -5.80
CA GLU A 30 8.36 15.58 -6.24
C GLU A 30 8.46 15.59 -7.78
N SER A 31 7.99 14.53 -8.45
CA SER A 31 7.97 14.46 -9.91
C SER A 31 7.08 15.54 -10.53
N HIS A 32 5.93 15.83 -9.93
CA HIS A 32 5.10 16.98 -10.33
C HIS A 32 5.82 18.31 -10.16
N HIS A 33 6.55 18.50 -9.04
CA HIS A 33 7.34 19.71 -8.80
C HIS A 33 8.43 19.92 -9.86
N HIS A 34 9.06 18.84 -10.33
CA HIS A 34 10.07 18.87 -11.40
C HIS A 34 9.48 18.81 -12.82
N ASN A 35 8.15 18.96 -12.98
CA ASN A 35 7.44 18.89 -14.26
C ASN A 35 7.63 17.55 -15.02
N LYS A 36 7.94 16.46 -14.30
CA LYS A 36 8.07 15.09 -14.83
C LYS A 36 6.74 14.35 -14.71
N LEU A 37 5.78 14.72 -15.55
CA LEU A 37 4.38 14.26 -15.44
C LEU A 37 4.21 12.74 -15.63
N ASP A 38 5.00 12.11 -16.51
CA ASP A 38 4.95 10.67 -16.73
C ASP A 38 5.44 9.86 -15.52
N ASP A 39 6.55 10.27 -14.90
CA ASP A 39 7.07 9.68 -13.65
C ASP A 39 6.09 9.90 -12.49
N ALA A 40 5.45 11.06 -12.43
CA ALA A 40 4.44 11.37 -11.43
C ALA A 40 3.23 10.44 -11.56
N LYS A 41 2.75 10.23 -12.80
CA LYS A 41 1.65 9.30 -13.09
C LYS A 41 2.02 7.86 -12.73
N GLY A 42 3.22 7.43 -13.08
CA GLY A 42 3.73 6.11 -12.73
C GLY A 42 3.76 5.90 -11.21
N SER A 43 4.36 6.86 -10.49
CA SER A 43 4.46 6.83 -9.03
C SER A 43 3.10 6.87 -8.35
N ALA A 44 2.17 7.72 -8.81
CA ALA A 44 0.81 7.78 -8.28
C ALA A 44 0.05 6.46 -8.49
N LYS A 45 0.25 5.78 -9.64
CA LYS A 45 -0.37 4.48 -9.91
C LYS A 45 0.16 3.40 -8.97
N SER A 46 1.48 3.36 -8.74
CA SER A 46 2.08 2.44 -7.76
C SER A 46 1.56 2.71 -6.34
N ALA A 47 1.40 3.98 -5.95
CA ALA A 47 0.84 4.33 -4.65
C ALA A 47 -0.59 3.80 -4.44
N MET A 48 -1.43 3.90 -5.49
CA MET A 48 -2.78 3.36 -5.48
C MET A 48 -2.79 1.82 -5.38
N ASP A 49 -1.92 1.14 -6.14
CA ASP A 49 -1.81 -0.33 -6.07
C ASP A 49 -1.39 -0.82 -4.67
N CYS A 50 -0.40 -0.17 -4.06
CA CYS A 50 0.00 -0.44 -2.68
C CYS A 50 -1.15 -0.20 -1.69
N SER A 51 -1.90 0.90 -1.84
CA SER A 51 -3.05 1.19 -0.99
C SER A 51 -4.18 0.15 -1.13
N ASP A 52 -4.45 -0.32 -2.35
CA ASP A 52 -5.43 -1.37 -2.59
C ASP A 52 -4.99 -2.73 -2.03
N LYS A 53 -3.69 -3.04 -2.07
CA LYS A 53 -3.12 -4.23 -1.41
C LYS A 53 -3.27 -4.12 0.10
N ALA A 54 -2.93 -2.97 0.69
CA ALA A 54 -3.07 -2.73 2.12
C ALA A 54 -4.51 -2.92 2.58
N LYS A 55 -5.47 -2.33 1.83
CA LYS A 55 -6.89 -2.47 2.09
C LYS A 55 -7.33 -3.93 2.07
N LYS A 56 -6.95 -4.69 1.02
CA LYS A 56 -7.28 -6.13 0.93
C LYS A 56 -6.71 -6.93 2.10
N SER A 57 -5.46 -6.66 2.48
CA SER A 57 -4.82 -7.30 3.64
C SER A 57 -5.57 -7.00 4.93
N SER A 58 -5.98 -5.74 5.13
CA SER A 58 -6.76 -5.31 6.30
C SER A 58 -8.17 -5.90 6.32
N ASP A 59 -8.86 -5.93 5.17
CA ASP A 59 -10.19 -6.54 5.02
C ASP A 59 -10.13 -8.04 5.35
N ASN A 60 -9.12 -8.75 4.85
CA ASN A 60 -8.89 -10.16 5.16
C ASN A 60 -8.56 -10.38 6.65
N ALA A 61 -7.77 -9.50 7.27
CA ALA A 61 -7.47 -9.54 8.69
C ALA A 61 -8.75 -9.40 9.52
N CYS A 62 -9.58 -8.42 9.18
CA CYS A 62 -10.84 -8.16 9.86
C CYS A 62 -11.82 -9.33 9.71
N ALA A 63 -12.00 -9.85 8.49
CA ALA A 63 -12.83 -11.01 8.23
C ALA A 63 -12.36 -12.27 9.00
N SER A 64 -11.04 -12.43 9.17
CA SER A 64 -10.44 -13.54 9.92
C SER A 64 -10.52 -13.36 11.44
N SER A 65 -10.70 -12.12 11.92
CA SER A 65 -10.84 -11.78 13.35
C SER A 65 -12.27 -12.00 13.88
N ILE A 66 -13.25 -12.19 13.00
CA ILE A 66 -14.67 -12.36 13.33
C ILE A 66 -15.03 -13.87 13.42
N LYS A 67 -14.08 -14.73 13.82
CA LYS A 67 -14.29 -16.18 13.91
C LYS A 67 -14.07 -16.68 15.32
#